data_AF-A0AAJ1V6G5-F1
#
_entry.id   AF-A0AAJ1V6G5-F1
#
_cell.length_a   1.000
_cell.length_b   1.000
_cell.length_c   1.000
_cell.angle_alpha   90.00
_cell.angle_beta   90.00
_cell.angle_gamma   90.00
#
_symmetry.space_group_name_H-M   'P 1'
#
loop_
_entity.id
_entity.type
_entity.pdbx_description
1 polymer ?
#
loop_
_entity_poly.entity_id
_entity_poly.type
_entity_poly.pdbx_seq_one_letter_code
_entity_poly.pdbx_strand_id
1 'polypeptide(L)' 'KQAKQGDFAAAKTMMDQSRMALNEAHLVQTKLIEGDAGEGKMKVSLVLVHAQDHLMTSMLARELITELIELHEKLKA' A
#
# COMPACT_ATOMS: atom_id res chain seq x y z
N LYS A 1 13.80 -6.71 1.01
CA LYS A 1 14.88 -7.74 1.11
C LYS A 1 15.75 -7.76 -0.15
N GLN A 2 15.17 -7.91 -1.34
CA GLN A 2 15.89 -8.00 -2.62
C GLN A 2 16.86 -6.83 -2.86
N ALA A 3 16.43 -5.57 -2.67
CA ALA A 3 17.30 -4.41 -2.83
C ALA A 3 18.53 -4.42 -1.91
N LYS A 4 18.43 -4.90 -0.66
CA LYS A 4 19.59 -5.05 0.23
C LYS A 4 20.62 -6.03 -0.33
N GLN A 5 20.15 -7.06 -1.04
CA GLN A 5 21.00 -8.04 -1.73
C GLN A 5 21.53 -7.52 -3.08
N GLY A 6 21.05 -6.36 -3.56
CA GLY A 6 21.42 -5.78 -4.85
C GLY A 6 20.56 -6.26 -6.01
N ASP A 7 19.54 -7.08 -5.75
CA ASP A 7 18.59 -7.51 -6.77
C ASP A 7 17.46 -6.47 -6.91
N PHE A 8 17.75 -5.40 -7.66
CA PHE A 8 16.80 -4.31 -7.89
C PHE A 8 15.69 -4.70 -8.88
N ALA A 9 15.94 -5.64 -9.78
CA ALA A 9 14.94 -6.15 -10.71
C ALA A 9 13.84 -6.93 -9.98
N ALA A 10 14.21 -7.84 -9.06
CA ALA A 10 13.25 -8.54 -8.22
C ALA A 10 12.56 -7.57 -7.24
N ALA A 11 13.29 -6.59 -6.70
CA ALA A 11 12.70 -5.55 -5.85
C ALA A 11 11.59 -4.80 -6.61
N LYS A 12 11.85 -4.34 -7.83
CA LYS A 12 10.86 -3.65 -8.68
C LYS A 12 9.64 -4.52 -8.95
N THR A 13 9.85 -5.78 -9.32
CA THR A 13 8.76 -6.74 -9.56
C THR A 13 7.86 -6.90 -8.34
N MET A 14 8.44 -7.02 -7.14
CA MET A 14 7.68 -7.10 -5.89
C MET A 14 6.93 -5.80 -5.57
N MET A 15 7.52 -4.64 -5.87
CA MET A 15 6.87 -3.34 -5.65
C MET A 15 5.70 -3.09 -6.61
N ASP A 16 5.77 -3.61 -7.83
CA ASP A 16 4.67 -3.58 -8.80
C ASP A 16 3.51 -4.50 -8.35
N GLN A 17 3.82 -5.72 -7.89
CA GLN A 17 2.82 -6.62 -7.31
C GLN A 17 2.14 -6.01 -6.07
N SER A 18 2.93 -5.41 -5.18
CA SER A 18 2.41 -4.70 -4.00
C SER A 18 1.49 -3.54 -4.40
N ARG A 19 1.83 -2.79 -5.46
CA ARG A 19 0.99 -1.71 -6.00
C ARG A 19 -0.35 -2.23 -6.51
N MET A 20 -0.34 -3.32 -7.26
CA MET A 20 -1.57 -3.92 -7.79
C MET A 20 -2.51 -4.35 -6.66
N ALA A 21 -2.01 -5.07 -5.66
CA ALA A 21 -2.80 -5.51 -4.51
C ALA A 21 -3.35 -4.34 -3.69
N LEU A 22 -2.54 -3.29 -3.45
CA LEU A 22 -3.00 -2.10 -2.73
C LEU A 22 -4.03 -1.31 -3.53
N ASN A 23 -3.91 -1.22 -4.85
CA ASN A 23 -4.90 -0.55 -5.69
C ASN A 23 -6.27 -1.25 -5.59
N GLU A 24 -6.30 -2.58 -5.64
CA GLU A 24 -7.54 -3.36 -5.48
C GLU A 24 -8.18 -3.11 -4.11
N ALA A 25 -7.39 -3.15 -3.03
CA ALA A 25 -7.87 -2.87 -1.68
C ALA A 25 -8.36 -1.42 -1.52
N HIS A 26 -7.62 -0.46 -2.09
CA HIS A 26 -7.98 0.96 -2.06
C HIS A 26 -9.28 1.24 -2.82
N LEU A 27 -9.52 0.58 -3.97
CA LEU A 27 -10.79 0.72 -4.69
C LEU A 27 -11.99 0.24 -3.84
N VAL A 28 -11.83 -0.83 -3.07
CA VAL A 28 -12.86 -1.26 -2.11
C VAL A 28 -13.03 -0.21 -1.01
N GLN A 29 -11.95 0.31 -0.44
CA GLN A 29 -12.02 1.38 0.57
C GLN A 29 -12.74 2.63 0.05
N THR A 30 -12.43 3.08 -1.18
CA THR A 30 -13.09 4.23 -1.82
C THR A 30 -14.60 4.01 -1.94
N LYS A 31 -15.03 2.84 -2.42
CA LYS A 31 -16.47 2.50 -2.51
C LYS A 31 -17.17 2.51 -1.15
N LEU A 32 -16.50 2.06 -0.09
CA LEU A 32 -17.05 2.09 1.26
C LEU A 32 -17.20 3.53 1.78
N ILE A 33 -16.26 4.42 1.47
CA ILE A 33 -16.32 5.84 1.83
C ILE A 33 -17.42 6.56 1.04
N GLU A 34 -17.52 6.33 -0.27
CA GLU A 34 -18.57 6.90 -1.13
C GLU A 34 -19.96 6.46 -0.67
N GLY A 35 -20.11 5.19 -0.26
CA GLY A 35 -21.35 4.67 0.29
C GLY A 35 -21.79 5.36 1.58
N ASP A 36 -20.84 5.74 2.45
CA ASP A 36 -21.12 6.42 3.72
C ASP A 36 -21.48 7.92 3.54
N ALA A 37 -20.97 8.57 2.49
CA ALA A 37 -21.26 9.98 2.18
C ALA A 37 -22.66 10.23 1.56
N GLY A 38 -23.38 9.17 1.16
CA GLY A 38 -24.75 9.23 0.60
C GLY A 38 -25.86 9.09 1.64
N GLU A 39 -27.08 8.71 1.21
CA GLU A 39 -28.22 8.46 2.13
C GLU A 39 -28.09 7.15 2.94
N GLY A 40 -27.09 6.32 2.64
CA GLY A 40 -26.82 5.06 3.33
C GLY A 40 -25.75 5.21 4.39
N LYS A 41 -26.12 5.58 5.62
CA LYS A 41 -25.19 5.58 6.77
C LYS A 41 -24.58 4.20 6.95
N MET A 42 -23.34 4.00 6.51
CA MET A 42 -22.67 2.72 6.69
C MET A 42 -22.21 2.68 8.14
N LYS A 43 -22.64 1.65 8.89
CA LYS A 43 -22.24 1.55 10.29
C LYS A 43 -20.75 1.28 10.36
N VAL A 44 -19.96 2.29 10.70
CA VAL A 44 -18.53 2.14 11.01
C VAL A 44 -18.40 1.09 12.11
N SER A 45 -17.67 0.01 11.82
CA SER A 45 -17.39 -1.07 12.75
C SER A 45 -15.90 -1.09 13.09
N LEU A 46 -15.53 -1.65 14.25
CA LEU A 46 -14.12 -1.81 14.63
C LEU A 46 -13.31 -2.59 13.59
N VAL A 47 -13.93 -3.58 12.94
CA VAL A 47 -13.31 -4.36 11.88
C VAL A 47 -13.02 -3.48 10.66
N LEU A 48 -13.93 -2.57 10.30
CA LEU A 48 -13.72 -1.64 9.20
C LEU A 48 -12.57 -0.67 9.49
N VAL A 49 -12.55 -0.08 10.69
CA VAL A 49 -11.46 0.81 11.12
C VAL A 49 -10.13 0.07 11.06
N HIS A 50 -10.07 -1.14 11.61
CA HIS A 50 -8.85 -1.96 11.58
C HIS A 50 -8.38 -2.28 10.15
N ALA A 51 -9.32 -2.57 9.24
CA ALA A 51 -8.99 -2.79 7.83
C ALA A 51 -8.44 -1.52 7.15
N GLN A 52 -8.99 -0.34 7.47
CA GLN A 52 -8.47 0.94 7.00
C GLN A 52 -7.07 1.24 7.55
N ASP A 53 -6.84 0.97 8.84
CA ASP A 53 -5.54 1.16 9.48
C ASP A 53 -4.45 0.33 8.79
N HIS A 54 -4.73 -0.95 8.49
CA HIS A 54 -3.82 -1.82 7.75
C HIS A 54 -3.54 -1.31 6.34
N LEU A 55 -4.58 -0.88 5.63
CA LEU A 55 -4.46 -0.43 4.24
C LEU A 55 -3.62 0.85 4.16
N MET A 56 -3.95 1.86 4.98
CA MET A 56 -3.22 3.13 5.00
C MET A 56 -1.77 2.94 5.47
N THR A 57 -1.54 2.12 6.50
CA THR A 57 -0.17 1.84 6.98
C THR A 57 0.64 1.10 5.92
N SER A 58 0.03 0.17 5.18
CA SER A 58 0.69 -0.57 4.11
C SER A 58 1.02 0.32 2.91
N MET A 59 0.14 1.27 2.56
CA MET A 59 0.41 2.26 1.51
C MET A 59 1.60 3.14 1.87
N LEU A 60 1.61 3.73 3.07
CA LEU A 60 2.72 4.52 3.56
C LEU A 60 4.02 3.71 3.62
N ALA A 61 3.96 2.49 4.14
CA ALA A 61 5.12 1.61 4.19
C ALA A 61 5.69 1.34 2.78
N ARG A 62 4.83 1.13 1.78
CA ARG A 62 5.26 0.93 0.39
C ARG A 62 5.96 2.18 -0.17
N GLU A 63 5.44 3.38 0.08
CA GLU A 63 6.09 4.63 -0.32
C GLU A 63 7.48 4.76 0.30
N LEU A 64 7.58 4.57 1.62
CA LEU A 64 8.86 4.60 2.33
C LEU A 64 9.83 3.53 1.82
N ILE A 65 9.34 2.30 1.55
CA ILE A 65 10.16 1.22 0.99
C ILE A 65 10.66 1.57 -0.41
N THR A 66 9.89 2.29 -1.21
CA THR A 66 10.31 2.75 -2.54
C THR A 66 11.54 3.67 -2.42
N GLU A 67 11.47 4.67 -1.55
CA GLU A 67 12.59 5.57 -1.26
C GLU A 67 13.80 4.81 -0.69
N LEU A 68 13.57 3.85 0.21
CA LEU A 68 14.64 3.02 0.75
C LEU A 68 15.31 2.18 -0.35
N ILE A 69 14.55 1.65 -1.32
CA ILE A 69 15.13 0.92 -2.46
C ILE A 69 16.00 1.84 -3.31
N GLU A 70 15.51 3.05 -3.63
CA GLU A 70 16.27 4.05 -4.39
C GLU A 70 17.57 4.45 -3.67
N LEU A 71 17.52 4.64 -2.35
CA LEU A 71 18.72 4.90 -1.53
C LEU A 71 19.72 3.74 -1.60
N HIS A 72 19.26 2.49 -1.56
CA HIS A 72 20.16 1.33 -1.69
C HIS A 72 20.79 1.24 -3.09
N GLU A 73 20.08 1.66 -4.14
CA GLU A 73 20.60 1.71 -5.51
C GLU A 73 21.69 2.77 -5.64
N LYS A 74 21.45 3.98 -5.11
CA LYS A 74 22.45 5.07 -5.08
C LYS A 74 23.70 4.74 -4.26
N LEU A 75 23.57 3.95 -3.19
CA LEU A 75 24.72 3.54 -2.36
C LEU A 75 25.57 2.43 -3.00
N LYS A 76 25.06 1.72 -4.01
CA LYS A 76 25.78 0.67 -4.74
C LYS A 76 26.34 1.12 -6.09
N ALA A 77 25.85 2.25 -6.62
CA ALA A 77 26.42 2.94 -7.78
C ALA A 77 27.72 3.66 -7.41
#